data_AF-A0A972LGG0-F1
#
_entry.id   AF-A0A972LGG0-F1
#
_cell.length_a   1.000
_cell.length_b   1.000
_cell.length_c   1.000
_cell.angle_alpha   90.00
_cell.angle_beta   90.00
_cell.angle_gamma   90.00
#
_symmetry.space_group_name_H-M   'P 1'
#
loop_
_entity.id
_entity.type
_entity.pdbx_description
1 polymer ?
#
loop_
_entity_poly.entity_id
_entity_poly.type
_entity_poly.pdbx_seq_one_letter_code
_entity_poly.pdbx_strand_id
1 'polypeptide(L)'
;MIRDELKKQFIRELTPFEKFYFLSRAREAILIKRYPVSEDLFYYCYFLTMKERIRKAEPDRGNGLLRFIMAEGLKEIEEEIRYYRERLEANRLPEPDRLAERFLEYLSQ
;
A
#
# COMPACT_ATOMS: atom_id res chain seq x y z
N MET A 1 -10.49 11.06 -7.63
CA MET A 1 -9.78 11.59 -6.43
C MET A 1 -10.16 10.67 -5.28
N ILE A 2 -9.22 10.27 -4.43
CA ILE A 2 -9.54 9.36 -3.30
C ILE A 2 -10.34 10.10 -2.22
N ARG A 3 -11.11 9.34 -1.44
CA ARG A 3 -11.83 9.84 -0.26
C ARG A 3 -10.91 10.50 0.76
N ASP A 4 -11.35 11.60 1.37
CA ASP A 4 -10.59 12.32 2.40
C ASP A 4 -10.32 11.43 3.63
N GLU A 5 -11.21 10.47 3.91
CA GLU A 5 -11.02 9.47 4.97
C GLU A 5 -9.73 8.66 4.77
N LEU A 6 -9.38 8.33 3.52
CA LEU A 6 -8.16 7.58 3.21
C LEU A 6 -6.90 8.43 3.42
N LYS A 7 -6.96 9.73 3.11
CA LYS A 7 -5.86 10.65 3.46
C LYS A 7 -5.69 10.75 4.97
N LYS A 8 -6.78 10.89 5.73
CA LYS A 8 -6.73 10.91 7.20
C LYS A 8 -6.15 9.62 7.76
N GLN A 9 -6.54 8.47 7.21
CA GLN A 9 -5.98 7.16 7.55
C GLN A 9 -4.47 7.13 7.31
N PHE A 10 -4.03 7.50 6.10
CA PHE A 10 -2.61 7.58 5.73
C PHE A 10 -1.80 8.47 6.70
N ILE A 11 -2.32 9.65 7.03
CA ILE A 11 -1.65 10.59 7.94
C ILE A 11 -1.51 10.01 9.34
N ARG A 12 -2.58 9.40 9.86
CA ARG A 12 -2.68 8.92 11.25
C ARG A 12 -1.93 7.61 11.49
N GLU A 13 -1.98 6.68 10.54
CA GLU A 13 -1.57 5.29 10.78
C GLU A 13 -0.14 4.98 10.33
N LEU A 14 0.42 5.77 9.40
CA LEU A 14 1.75 5.53 8.85
C LEU A 14 2.79 6.46 9.48
N THR A 15 3.90 5.86 9.90
CA THR A 15 5.11 6.60 10.30
C THR A 15 5.72 7.34 9.11
N PRO A 16 6.62 8.32 9.31
CA PRO A 16 7.29 9.00 8.21
C PRO A 16 8.01 8.06 7.23
N PHE A 17 8.66 7.01 7.75
CA PHE A 17 9.32 6.00 6.93
C PHE A 17 8.32 5.20 6.08
N GLU A 18 7.19 4.81 6.67
CA GLU A 18 6.14 4.06 5.97
C GLU A 18 5.42 4.92 4.93
N LYS A 19 5.20 6.21 5.22
CA LYS A 19 4.69 7.17 4.23
C LYS A 19 5.61 7.27 3.02
N PHE A 20 6.91 7.34 3.24
CA PHE A 20 7.89 7.33 2.16
C PHE A 20 7.83 6.02 1.36
N TYR A 21 7.79 4.87 2.03
CA TYR A 21 7.66 3.57 1.38
C TYR A 21 6.38 3.48 0.54
N PHE A 22 5.25 3.87 1.10
CA PHE A 22 3.96 3.93 0.42
C PHE A 22 4.05 4.78 -0.85
N LEU A 23 4.54 6.02 -0.74
CA LEU A 23 4.63 6.95 -1.88
C LEU A 23 5.58 6.42 -2.97
N SER A 24 6.67 5.75 -2.58
CA SER A 24 7.57 5.07 -3.52
C SER A 24 6.85 3.95 -4.27
N ARG A 25 6.08 3.10 -3.59
CA ARG A 25 5.30 2.03 -4.22
C ARG A 25 4.19 2.57 -5.11
N ALA A 26 3.50 3.62 -4.69
CA ALA A 26 2.48 4.28 -5.48
C ALA A 26 3.05 4.85 -6.78
N ARG A 27 4.20 5.54 -6.70
CA ARG A 27 4.90 6.08 -7.87
C ARG A 27 5.29 4.97 -8.85
N GLU A 28 5.87 3.87 -8.37
CA GLU A 28 6.20 2.71 -9.21
C GLU A 28 4.94 2.11 -9.86
N ALA A 29 3.88 1.92 -9.08
CA ALA A 29 2.63 1.33 -9.55
C ALA A 29 1.97 2.18 -10.65
N ILE A 30 1.94 3.50 -10.49
CA ILE A 30 1.33 4.39 -11.49
C ILE A 30 2.23 4.53 -12.73
N LEU A 31 3.53 4.83 -12.55
CA LEU A 31 4.41 5.19 -13.65
C LEU A 31 4.92 3.98 -14.44
N ILE A 32 5.21 2.87 -13.75
CA ILE A 32 5.80 1.67 -14.37
C ILE A 32 4.72 0.64 -14.67
N LYS A 33 3.87 0.33 -13.68
CA LYS A 33 2.81 -0.68 -13.84
C LYS A 33 1.54 -0.12 -14.49
N ARG A 34 1.47 1.20 -14.72
CA ARG A 34 0.34 1.88 -15.38
C ARG A 34 -0.99 1.62 -14.68
N TYR A 35 -0.96 1.49 -13.36
CA TYR A 35 -2.17 1.35 -12.58
C TYR A 35 -2.87 2.70 -12.44
N PRO A 36 -4.21 2.74 -12.59
CA PRO A 36 -4.97 3.98 -12.47
C PRO A 36 -4.98 4.48 -11.02
N VAL A 37 -4.97 5.80 -10.87
CA VAL A 37 -5.19 6.45 -9.57
C VAL A 37 -6.61 6.17 -9.10
N SER A 38 -6.71 5.38 -8.03
CA SER A 38 -7.98 4.85 -7.52
C SER A 38 -7.87 4.50 -6.04
N GLU A 39 -8.99 4.17 -5.41
CA GLU A 39 -8.95 3.60 -4.05
C GLU A 39 -8.26 2.24 -4.02
N ASP A 40 -8.43 1.44 -5.07
CA ASP A 40 -7.76 0.14 -5.21
C ASP A 40 -6.23 0.32 -5.19
N LEU A 41 -5.70 1.35 -5.86
CA LEU A 41 -4.28 1.69 -5.81
C LEU A 41 -3.83 2.09 -4.41
N PHE A 42 -4.65 2.88 -3.70
CA PHE A 42 -4.38 3.28 -2.33
C PHE A 42 -4.27 2.06 -1.40
N TYR A 43 -5.28 1.19 -1.41
CA TYR A 43 -5.29 0.00 -0.58
C TYR A 43 -4.17 -0.97 -0.94
N TYR A 44 -3.90 -1.16 -2.24
CA TYR A 44 -2.77 -1.96 -2.68
C TYR A 44 -1.44 -1.45 -2.08
N CYS A 45 -1.17 -0.15 -2.14
CA CYS A 45 0.03 0.43 -1.55
C CYS A 45 0.02 0.38 -0.01
N TYR A 46 -1.15 0.54 0.61
CA TYR A 46 -1.32 0.44 2.06
C TYR A 46 -0.96 -0.97 2.55
N PHE A 47 -1.51 -2.02 1.95
CA PHE A 47 -1.23 -3.40 2.35
C PHE A 47 0.22 -3.81 2.03
N LEU A 48 0.82 -3.32 0.95
CA LEU A 48 2.27 -3.46 0.73
C LEU A 48 3.08 -2.84 1.89
N THR A 49 2.62 -1.72 2.42
CA THR A 49 3.29 -1.01 3.53
C THR A 49 3.09 -1.77 4.85
N MET A 50 1.90 -2.32 5.11
CA MET A 50 1.65 -3.18 6.26
C MET A 50 2.48 -4.46 6.21
N LYS A 51 2.63 -5.07 5.03
CA LYS A 51 3.53 -6.21 4.82
C LYS A 51 4.96 -5.87 5.22
N GLU A 52 5.47 -4.72 4.78
CA GLU A 52 6.81 -4.25 5.12
C GLU A 52 6.96 -3.98 6.63
N ARG A 53 5.95 -3.42 7.27
CA ARG A 53 5.91 -3.22 8.73
C ARG A 53 6.09 -4.54 9.49
N ILE A 54 5.34 -5.58 9.12
CA ILE A 54 5.45 -6.90 9.75
C ILE A 54 6.84 -7.49 9.53
N ARG A 55 7.36 -7.46 8.29
CA ARG A 55 8.71 -7.96 7.98
C ARG A 55 9.81 -7.29 8.81
N LYS A 56 9.68 -5.98 9.08
CA LYS A 56 10.63 -5.24 9.92
C LYS A 56 10.47 -5.51 11.41
N ALA A 57 9.31 -6.00 11.84
CA ALA A 57 9.02 -6.40 13.22
C ALA A 57 9.49 -7.83 13.56
N GLU A 58 10.03 -8.59 12.60
CA GLU A 58 10.59 -9.94 12.79
C GLU A 58 11.93 -10.11 13.56
N PRO A 59 12.53 -9.14 14.30
CA PRO A 59 13.71 -9.45 15.12
C PRO A 59 13.44 -10.33 16.34
N ASP A 60 12.22 -10.33 16.91
CA ASP A 60 12.00 -10.89 18.25
C ASP A 60 11.40 -12.31 18.23
N ARG A 61 12.28 -13.30 18.01
CA ARG A 61 11.92 -14.71 17.83
C ARG A 61 11.51 -15.41 19.13
N GLY A 62 11.42 -14.75 20.29
CA GLY A 62 11.20 -15.43 21.57
C GLY A 62 9.81 -16.05 21.80
N ASN A 63 8.75 -15.52 21.17
CA ASN A 63 7.37 -15.85 21.51
C ASN A 63 6.63 -16.59 20.37
N GLY A 64 6.29 -17.87 20.59
CA GLY A 64 5.60 -18.70 19.61
C GLY A 64 4.19 -18.23 19.25
N LEU A 65 3.42 -17.68 20.20
CA LEU A 65 2.09 -17.13 19.94
C LEU A 65 2.18 -15.88 19.05
N LEU A 66 3.14 -15.00 19.33
CA LEU A 66 3.36 -13.81 18.51
C LEU A 66 3.72 -14.18 17.07
N ARG A 67 4.57 -15.19 16.87
CA ARG A 67 4.89 -15.68 15.51
C ARG A 67 3.67 -16.21 14.78
N PHE A 68 2.80 -16.95 15.46
CA PHE A 68 1.56 -17.46 14.86
C PHE A 68 0.64 -16.31 14.42
N ILE A 69 0.41 -15.32 15.28
CA ILE A 69 -0.42 -14.15 14.96
C ILE A 69 0.18 -13.37 13.78
N MET A 70 1.50 -13.18 13.75
CA MET A 70 2.17 -12.50 12.65
C MET A 70 2.05 -13.28 11.33
N ALA A 71 2.15 -14.61 11.37
CA ALA A 71 2.02 -15.45 10.19
C ALA A 71 0.60 -15.41 9.61
N GLU A 72 -0.43 -15.51 10.45
CA GLU A 72 -1.83 -15.40 10.01
C GLU A 72 -2.13 -14.00 9.46
N GLY A 73 -1.70 -12.93 10.16
CA GLY A 73 -1.88 -11.57 9.66
C GLY A 73 -1.14 -11.31 8.34
N LEU A 74 0.05 -11.90 8.16
CA LEU A 74 0.77 -11.81 6.89
C LEU A 74 0.01 -12.49 5.74
N LYS A 75 -0.61 -13.65 6.00
CA LYS A 75 -1.42 -14.35 5.02
C LYS A 75 -2.62 -13.51 4.57
N GLU A 76 -3.37 -12.93 5.51
CA GLU A 76 -4.49 -12.02 5.22
C GLU A 76 -4.02 -10.81 4.38
N ILE A 77 -2.90 -10.18 4.77
CA ILE A 77 -2.32 -9.07 4.00
C ILE A 77 -1.94 -9.50 2.58
N GLU A 78 -1.40 -10.69 2.39
CA GLU A 78 -1.06 -11.21 1.06
C GLU A 78 -2.29 -11.46 0.18
N GLU A 79 -3.40 -11.89 0.78
CA GLU A 79 -4.69 -12.05 0.10
C GLU A 79 -5.25 -10.68 -0.34
N GLU A 80 -5.22 -9.67 0.53
CA GLU A 80 -5.63 -8.30 0.19
C GLU A 80 -4.75 -7.69 -0.91
N ILE A 81 -3.43 -7.84 -0.83
CA ILE A 81 -2.50 -7.40 -1.89
C ILE A 81 -2.86 -8.05 -3.23
N ARG A 82 -3.18 -9.34 -3.23
CA ARG A 82 -3.57 -10.07 -4.44
C ARG A 82 -4.88 -9.53 -4.99
N TYR A 83 -5.90 -9.40 -4.14
CA TYR A 83 -7.22 -8.91 -4.51
C TYR A 83 -7.17 -7.54 -5.20
N TYR A 84 -6.51 -6.55 -4.58
CA TYR A 84 -6.39 -5.22 -5.19
C TYR A 84 -5.48 -5.21 -6.42
N ARG A 85 -4.44 -6.04 -6.45
CA ARG A 85 -3.59 -6.17 -7.65
C ARG A 85 -4.39 -6.66 -8.85
N GLU A 86 -5.19 -7.71 -8.70
CA GLU A 86 -5.98 -8.27 -9.80
C GLU A 86 -6.93 -7.23 -10.39
N ARG A 87 -7.57 -6.43 -9.53
CA ARG A 87 -8.43 -5.32 -9.95
C ARG A 87 -7.65 -4.22 -10.68
N LEU A 88 -6.44 -3.90 -10.23
CA LEU A 88 -5.59 -2.89 -10.89
C LEU A 88 -5.05 -3.38 -12.22
N GLU A 89 -4.67 -4.65 -12.33
CA GLU A 89 -4.25 -5.28 -13.59
C GLU A 89 -5.41 -5.31 -14.60
N ALA A 90 -6.63 -5.62 -14.16
CA ALA A 90 -7.82 -5.59 -15.00
C ALA A 90 -8.16 -4.18 -15.53
N ASN A 91 -7.74 -3.12 -14.82
CA ASN A 91 -7.99 -1.73 -15.17
C ASN A 91 -6.72 -0.99 -15.61
N ARG A 92 -5.69 -1.72 -16.04
CA ARG A 92 -4.40 -1.13 -16.41
C ARG A 92 -4.55 -0.18 -17.58
N LEU A 93 -3.89 0.97 -17.48
CA LEU A 93 -3.93 2.00 -18.50
C LEU A 93 -2.89 1.73 -19.62
N PRO A 94 -3.15 2.22 -20.85
CA PRO A 94 -2.17 2.14 -21.93
C PRO A 94 -0.94 3.01 -21.65
N GLU A 95 -1.10 4.09 -20.89
CA GLU A 95 -0.07 5.05 -20.49
C GLU A 95 -0.18 5.37 -18.99
N PRO A 96 0.86 5.91 -18.33
CA PRO A 96 0.77 6.35 -16.95
C PRO A 96 -0.39 7.31 -16.70
N ASP A 97 -1.08 7.14 -15.57
CA ASP A 97 -2.23 7.98 -15.24
C ASP A 97 -1.81 9.45 -15.08
N ARG A 98 -2.51 10.36 -15.76
CA ARG A 98 -2.26 11.80 -15.71
C ARG A 98 -2.51 12.39 -14.32
N LEU A 99 -3.26 11.69 -13.47
CA LEU A 99 -3.52 12.09 -12.09
C LEU A 99 -2.37 11.74 -11.13
N ALA A 100 -1.27 11.14 -11.60
CA ALA A 100 -0.16 10.67 -10.77
C ALA A 100 0.40 11.75 -9.85
N GLU A 101 0.80 12.90 -10.41
CA GLU A 101 1.43 13.99 -9.66
C GLU A 101 0.47 14.53 -8.60
N ARG A 102 -0.77 14.84 -8.99
CA ARG A 102 -1.81 15.33 -8.08
C ARG A 102 -2.08 14.36 -6.93
N PHE A 103 -2.09 13.05 -7.20
CA PHE A 103 -2.28 12.05 -6.16
C PHE A 103 -1.11 12.02 -5.17
N LEU A 104 0.12 12.00 -5.68
CA LEU A 104 1.32 11.95 -4.86
C LEU A 104 1.47 13.22 -4.02
N GLU A 105 1.22 14.40 -4.60
CA GLU A 105 1.23 15.68 -3.88
C GLU A 105 0.16 15.72 -2.80
N TYR A 106 -1.07 15.30 -3.12
CA TYR A 106 -2.17 15.30 -2.17
C TYR A 106 -1.87 14.45 -0.93
N LEU A 107 -1.14 13.34 -1.06
CA LEU A 107 -0.73 12.51 0.07
C LEU A 107 0.57 12.96 0.74
N SER A 108 1.40 13.78 0.07
CA SER A 108 2.66 14.28 0.63
C SER A 108 2.49 15.54 1.48
N GLN A 109 1.32 16.20 1.39
CA GLN A 109 0.90 17.34 2.23
C GLN A 109 0.27 16.86 3.54
#